data_AF-A0A3R7F665-F1
#
_entry.id   AF-A0A3R7F665-F1
#
_cell.length_a   1.000
_cell.length_b   1.000
_cell.length_c   1.000
_cell.angle_alpha   90.00
_cell.angle_beta   90.00
_cell.angle_gamma   90.00
#
_symmetry.space_group_name_H-M   'P 1'
#
loop_
_entity.id
_entity.type
_entity.pdbx_description
1 polymer ?
#
loop_
_entity_poly.entity_id
_entity_poly.type
_entity_poly.pdbx_seq_one_letter_code
_entity_poly.pdbx_strand_id
1 'polypeptide(L)' 'MRTVGVGVIGCGSIGTWHLDRYVRLEEAKVVAACDIDEQALKEVKTRWGIENLYTG' A
#
# COMPACT_ATOMS: atom_id res chain seq x y z
N MET A 1 13.73 -17.46 -5.26
CA MET A 1 12.54 -17.29 -4.41
C MET A 1 11.51 -16.45 -5.15
N ARG A 2 10.21 -16.62 -4.91
CA ARG A 2 9.13 -15.89 -5.59
C ARG A 2 8.66 -14.75 -4.69
N THR A 3 8.66 -13.52 -5.19
CA THR A 3 8.12 -12.35 -4.48
C THR A 3 6.59 -12.44 -4.39
N VAL A 4 6.04 -12.16 -3.21
CA VAL A 4 4.59 -12.10 -2.96
C VAL A 4 4.08 -10.70 -3.25
N GLY A 5 3.06 -10.58 -4.10
CA GLY A 5 2.34 -9.33 -4.32
C GLY A 5 1.36 -9.07 -3.19
N VAL A 6 1.43 -7.89 -2.57
CA VAL A 6 0.60 -7.49 -1.43
C VAL A 6 -0.31 -6.34 -1.84
N GLY A 7 -1.61 -6.49 -1.54
CA GLY A 7 -2.59 -5.39 -1.59
C GLY A 7 -3.01 -5.01 -0.17
N VAL A 8 -3.16 -3.71 0.08
CA VAL A 8 -3.62 -3.19 1.37
C VAL A 8 -5.00 -2.57 1.21
N ILE A 9 -5.95 -2.92 2.09
CA ILE A 9 -7.29 -2.31 2.16
C ILE A 9 -7.39 -1.61 3.52
N GLY A 10 -7.69 -0.31 3.50
CA GLY A 10 -7.58 0.57 4.64
C GLY A 10 -6.16 1.13 4.78
N CYS A 11 -6.02 2.42 4.48
CA CYS A 11 -4.81 3.23 4.46
C CYS A 11 -4.76 4.24 5.63
N GLY A 12 -5.47 3.94 6.73
CA GLY A 12 -5.32 4.67 8.00
C GLY A 12 -4.00 4.35 8.73
N SER A 13 -3.91 4.67 10.02
CA SER A 13 -2.66 4.55 10.80
C SER A 13 -2.03 3.15 10.77
N ILE A 14 -2.83 2.10 10.85
CA ILE A 14 -2.34 0.71 10.82
C ILE A 14 -1.99 0.29 9.39
N GLY A 15 -2.79 0.68 8.40
CA GLY A 15 -2.52 0.41 6.99
C GLY A 15 -1.18 0.99 6.55
N THR A 16 -0.94 2.26 6.87
CA THR A 16 0.34 2.93 6.58
C THR A 16 1.52 2.32 7.34
N TRP A 17 1.32 1.87 8.59
CA TRP A 17 2.35 1.12 9.31
C TRP A 17 2.69 -0.20 8.61
N HIS A 18 1.70 -0.94 8.08
CA HIS A 18 1.94 -2.13 7.28
C HIS A 18 2.71 -1.79 6.00
N LEU A 19 2.30 -0.74 5.28
CA LEU A 19 2.99 -0.28 4.07
C LEU A 19 4.47 -0.02 4.34
N ASP A 20 4.81 0.72 5.41
CA ASP A 20 6.19 1.03 5.80
C ASP A 20 7.05 -0.21 6.09
N ARG A 21 6.43 -1.31 6.52
CA ARG A 21 7.11 -2.59 6.77
C ARG A 21 7.23 -3.41 5.49
N TYR A 22 6.14 -3.56 4.74
CA TYR A 22 6.10 -4.41 3.55
C TYR A 22 7.04 -3.91 2.44
N VAL A 23 7.18 -2.59 2.26
CA VAL A 23 8.11 -2.05 1.24
C VAL A 23 9.58 -2.36 1.52
N ARG A 24 9.94 -2.78 2.74
CA ARG A 24 11.30 -3.13 3.14
C ARG A 24 11.60 -4.62 3.04
N LEU A 25 10.59 -5.46 2.79
CA LEU A 25 10.77 -6.90 2.70
C LEU A 25 11.16 -7.30 1.28
N GLU A 26 12.30 -7.96 1.12
CA GLU A 26 12.76 -8.44 -0.20
C GLU A 26 11.82 -9.49 -0.81
N GLU A 27 11.12 -10.23 0.05
CA GLU A 27 10.18 -11.28 -0.35
C GLU A 27 8.77 -10.76 -0.67
N ALA A 28 8.50 -9.47 -0.48
CA ALA A 28 7.19 -8.86 -0.73
C ALA A 28 7.28 -7.61 -1.61
N LYS A 29 6.24 -7.38 -2.40
CA LYS A 29 6.06 -6.14 -3.14
C LYS A 29 4.65 -5.66 -2.93
N VAL A 30 4.49 -4.45 -2.36
CA VAL A 30 3.18 -3.81 -2.33
C VAL A 30 2.83 -3.36 -3.73
N VAL A 31 1.73 -3.88 -4.27
CA VAL A 31 1.31 -3.65 -5.66
C VAL A 31 0.04 -2.85 -5.77
N ALA A 32 -0.76 -2.75 -4.70
CA ALA A 32 -2.03 -2.04 -4.71
C ALA A 32 -2.43 -1.51 -3.33
N ALA A 33 -3.23 -0.46 -3.30
CA ALA A 33 -3.87 0.06 -2.11
C ALA A 33 -5.33 0.45 -2.37
N CYS A 34 -6.18 0.32 -1.35
CA CYS A 34 -7.60 0.65 -1.39
C CYS A 34 -8.02 1.40 -0.12
N ASP A 35 -8.80 2.45 -0.26
CA ASP A 35 -9.42 3.19 0.85
C ASP A 35 -10.67 3.95 0.37
N ILE A 36 -11.60 4.24 1.28
CA ILE A 36 -12.74 5.14 1.03
C ILE A 36 -12.29 6.59 0.86
N ASP A 37 -11.17 6.97 1.49
CA ASP A 37 -10.61 8.31 1.46
C ASP A 37 -9.57 8.44 0.34
N GLU A 38 -9.94 9.15 -0.72
CA GLU A 38 -9.03 9.47 -1.83
C GLU A 38 -7.77 10.22 -1.37
N GLN A 39 -7.83 11.00 -0.29
CA GLN A 39 -6.67 11.70 0.23
C GLN A 39 -5.65 10.74 0.83
N ALA A 40 -6.11 9.69 1.51
CA ALA A 40 -5.25 8.62 2.00
C ALA A 40 -4.56 7.90 0.83
N LEU A 41 -5.28 7.63 -0.26
CA LEU A 41 -4.69 7.04 -1.48
C LEU A 41 -3.65 7.95 -2.14
N LYS A 42 -3.88 9.27 -2.18
CA LYS A 42 -2.90 10.25 -2.68
C LYS A 42 -1.64 10.27 -1.83
N GLU A 43 -1.79 10.20 -0.50
CA GLU A 43 -0.64 10.05 0.40
C GLU A 43 0.10 8.75 0.11
N VAL A 44 -0.63 7.64 -0.10
CA VAL A 44 -0.03 6.34 -0.39
C VAL A 44 0.82 6.38 -1.67
N LYS A 45 0.27 6.97 -2.73
CA LYS A 45 1.00 7.21 -3.98
C LYS A 45 2.28 8.01 -3.75
N THR A 46 2.17 9.09 -3.00
CA THR A 46 3.27 10.04 -2.78
C THR A 46 4.39 9.43 -1.93
N ARG A 47 4.04 8.69 -0.88
CA ARG A 47 5.00 8.16 0.10
C ARG A 47 5.65 6.85 -0.34
N TRP A 48 4.89 5.94 -0.95
CA TRP A 48 5.37 4.59 -1.31
C TRP A 48 5.40 4.31 -2.81
N GLY A 49 4.94 5.24 -3.67
CA GLY A 49 4.99 5.06 -5.13
C GLY A 49 4.05 3.98 -5.67
N ILE A 50 2.98 3.66 -4.93
CA ILE A 50 2.01 2.64 -5.34
C ILE A 50 1.02 3.26 -6.33
N GLU A 51 0.93 2.68 -7.52
CA GLU A 51 0.12 3.23 -8.62
C GLU A 51 -1.29 2.62 -8.73
N ASN A 52 -1.46 1.35 -8.34
CA ASN A 52 -2.78 0.70 -8.39
C ASN A 52 -3.59 1.10 -7.15
N LEU A 53 -4.34 2.18 -7.28
CA LEU A 53 -5.16 2.75 -6.21
C LEU A 53 -6.63 2.57 -6.53
N TYR A 54 -7.39 2.12 -5.56
CA TYR A 54 -8.82 1.83 -5.71
C TYR A 54 -9.61 2.53 -4.60
N THR A 55 -10.72 3.14 -4.98
CA THR A 55 -11.73 3.62 -4.05
C THR A 55 -12.83 2.57 -3.92
N GLY A 56 -13.24 2.20 -2.71
CA GLY A 56 -14.26 1.18 -2.48
C GLY A 56 -14.91 1.29 -1.12
#